data_AF-A0ABD1EVJ0-F1
#
_entry.id   AF-A0ABD1EVJ0-F1
#
_cell.length_a   1.000
_cell.length_b   1.000
_cell.length_c   1.000
_cell.angle_alpha   90.00
_cell.angle_beta   90.00
_cell.angle_gamma   90.00
#
_symmetry.space_group_name_H-M   'P 1'
#
loop_
_entity.id
_entity.type
_entity.pdbx_description
1 polymer ?
#
loop_
_entity_poly.entity_id
_entity_poly.type
_entity_poly.pdbx_seq_one_letter_code
_entity_poly.pdbx_strand_id
1 'polypeptide(L)' 'MPSVRHCSEVEAAQIVTLHNAGCRQEEIAQCFNRGPSTVSNILKRYQDIGNFVWRSGQGRKRSATEIDD' A
#
# COMPACT_ATOMS: atom_id res chain seq x y z
N MET A 1 -5.63 -19.32 1.53
CA MET A 1 -4.35 -18.57 1.50
C MET A 1 -4.60 -17.17 2.08
N PRO A 2 -3.98 -16.78 3.19
CA PRO A 2 -4.19 -15.44 3.74
C PRO A 2 -3.71 -14.39 2.73
N SER A 3 -4.56 -13.38 2.49
CA SER A 3 -4.34 -12.36 1.47
C SER A 3 -3.15 -11.47 1.86
N VAL A 4 -2.05 -11.55 1.10
CA VAL A 4 -0.78 -10.83 1.28
C VAL A 4 -0.91 -9.35 0.91
N ARG A 5 -1.93 -8.66 1.42
CA ARG A 5 -2.29 -7.28 1.00
C ARG A 5 -2.06 -6.22 2.07
N HIS A 6 -1.53 -6.57 3.23
CA HIS A 6 -1.08 -5.58 4.22
C HIS A 6 0.44 -5.49 4.15
N CYS A 7 0.95 -4.46 3.47
CA CYS A 7 2.28 -3.95 3.77
C CYS A 7 2.18 -3.24 5.12
N SER A 8 3.08 -3.59 6.03
CA SER A 8 3.16 -2.94 7.33
C SER A 8 3.52 -1.46 7.12
N GLU A 9 3.05 -0.57 7.99
CA GLU A 9 3.37 0.86 7.91
C GLU A 9 4.89 1.10 7.89
N VAL A 10 5.63 0.27 8.64
CA VAL A 10 7.10 0.25 8.66
C VAL A 10 7.70 -0.11 7.30
N GLU A 11 7.18 -1.14 6.61
CA GLU A 11 7.66 -1.52 5.28
C GLU A 11 7.40 -0.40 4.26
N ALA A 12 6.22 0.24 4.32
CA ALA A 12 5.88 1.35 3.44
C ALA A 12 6.80 2.57 3.66
N ALA A 13 7.13 2.88 4.92
CA ALA A 13 8.08 3.94 5.25
C ALA A 13 9.50 3.63 4.71
N GLN A 14 9.96 2.38 4.85
CA GLN A 14 11.26 1.96 4.32
C GLN A 14 11.34 2.04 2.79
N ILE A 15 10.28 1.63 2.09
CA ILE A 15 10.16 1.74 0.62
C ILE A 15 10.30 3.19 0.16
N VAL A 16 9.65 4.14 0.83
CA VAL A 16 9.73 5.56 0.48
C VAL A 16 11.09 6.15 0.80
N THR A 17 11.71 5.77 1.91
CA THR A 17 13.08 6.20 2.25
C THR A 17 14.08 5.77 1.18
N LEU A 18 14.00 4.51 0.73
CA LEU A 18 14.86 4.01 -0.35
C LEU A 18 14.58 4.69 -1.70
N HIS A 19 13.32 4.97 -1.99
CA HIS A 19 12.96 5.73 -3.19
C HIS A 19 13.52 7.16 -3.15
N ASN A 20 13.44 7.85 -2.00
CA ASN A 20 14.02 9.18 -1.81
C ASN A 20 15.56 9.16 -1.85
N ALA A 21 16.18 8.04 -1.49
CA ALA A 21 17.62 7.81 -1.65
C ALA A 21 18.04 7.57 -3.12
N GLY A 22 17.09 7.49 -4.05
CA GLY A 22 17.35 7.31 -5.48
C GLY A 22 17.38 5.85 -5.96
N CYS A 23 16.98 4.88 -5.12
CA CYS A 23 16.89 3.49 -5.53
C CYS A 23 15.78 3.27 -6.56
N ARG A 24 16.00 2.35 -7.51
CA ARG A 24 15.00 2.01 -8.52
C ARG A 24 13.87 1.20 -7.90
N GLN A 25 12.65 1.43 -8.37
CA GLN A 25 11.46 0.73 -7.88
C GLN A 25 11.56 -0.80 -8.03
N GLU A 26 12.27 -1.28 -9.06
CA GLU A 26 12.51 -2.70 -9.30
C GLU A 26 13.43 -3.33 -8.24
N GLU A 27 14.46 -2.62 -7.81
CA GLU A 27 15.37 -3.08 -6.76
C GLU A 27 14.67 -3.11 -5.40
N ILE A 28 13.86 -2.08 -5.13
CA ILE A 28 13.01 -2.03 -3.93
C ILE A 28 12.01 -3.20 -3.96
N ALA A 29 11.35 -3.45 -5.09
CA ALA A 29 10.42 -4.56 -5.24
C ALA A 29 11.07 -5.92 -4.93
N GLN A 30 12.29 -6.15 -5.45
CA GLN A 30 13.06 -7.37 -5.16
C GLN A 30 13.46 -7.47 -3.68
N CYS A 31 13.92 -6.37 -3.08
CA CYS A 31 14.37 -6.33 -1.69
C CYS A 31 13.24 -6.67 -0.70
N PHE A 32 12.02 -6.19 -0.97
CA PHE A 32 10.85 -6.42 -0.11
C PHE A 32 10.00 -7.63 -0.52
N ASN A 33 10.40 -8.35 -1.58
CA ASN A 33 9.61 -9.44 -2.17
C ASN A 33 8.15 -9.00 -2.44
N ARG A 34 8.00 -7.82 -3.06
CA ARG A 34 6.72 -7.21 -3.42
C ARG A 34 6.68 -6.98 -4.91
N GLY A 35 5.48 -7.08 -5.49
CA GLY A 35 5.29 -6.72 -6.89
C GLY A 35 5.56 -5.22 -7.12
N PRO A 36 6.09 -4.84 -8.30
CA PRO A 36 6.34 -3.44 -8.64
C PRO A 36 5.06 -2.59 -8.56
N SER A 37 3.90 -3.17 -8.89
CA SER A 37 2.59 -2.51 -8.75
C SER A 37 2.25 -2.15 -7.30
N THR A 38 2.71 -2.94 -6.32
CA THR A 38 2.53 -2.64 -4.90
C THR A 38 3.38 -1.45 -4.48
N VAL A 39 4.65 -1.43 -4.89
CA VAL A 39 5.58 -0.32 -4.63
C VAL A 39 5.05 0.98 -5.28
N SER A 40 4.62 0.91 -6.53
CA SER A 40 4.04 2.05 -7.25
C SER A 40 2.79 2.60 -6.57
N ASN A 41 1.88 1.72 -6.11
CA ASN A 41 0.69 2.13 -5.37
C ASN A 41 1.04 2.80 -4.02
N ILE A 42 2.03 2.28 -3.30
CA ILE A 42 2.50 2.88 -2.03
C ILE A 42 3.06 4.28 -2.29
N LEU A 43 3.93 4.43 -3.29
CA LEU A 43 4.54 5.71 -3.65
C LEU A 43 3.49 6.74 -4.10
N LYS A 44 2.55 6.33 -4.96
CA LYS A 44 1.47 7.20 -5.44
C LYS A 44 0.60 7.68 -4.28
N ARG A 45 0.28 6.79 -3.35
CA ARG A 45 -0.53 7.13 -2.16
C ARG A 45 0.21 8.06 -1.20
N TYR A 46 1.52 7.86 -1.06
CA TYR A 46 2.38 8.76 -0.30
C TYR A 46 2.42 10.16 -0.90
N GLN A 47 2.52 10.28 -2.23
CA GLN A 47 2.48 11.58 -2.92
C GLN A 47 1.12 12.29 -2.80
N ASP A 48 0.01 11.54 -2.86
CA ASP A 48 -1.35 12.08 -2.84
C ASP A 48 -1.78 12.58 -1.45
N ILE A 49 -1.44 11.84 -0.39
CA ILE A 49 -1.91 12.10 0.99
C ILE A 49 -0.81 12.74 1.85
N GLY A 50 0.45 12.62 1.45
CA GLY A 50 1.62 13.02 2.24
C GLY A 50 1.84 12.16 3.50
N ASN A 51 1.14 11.03 3.63
CA ASN A 51 1.15 10.23 4.84
C ASN A 51 0.98 8.72 4.57
N PHE A 52 1.56 7.90 5.46
CA PHE A 52 1.57 6.43 5.36
C PHE A 52 0.38 5.76 6.03
N VAL A 53 -0.36 6.50 6.86
CA VAL A 53 -1.47 5.98 7.65
C VAL A 53 -2.59 5.52 6.71
N TRP A 54 -2.88 4.23 6.76
CA TRP A 54 -4.06 3.67 6.09
C TRP A 54 -5.31 4.32 6.71
N ARG A 55 -6.04 5.15 5.95
CA ARG A 55 -7.35 5.62 6.41
C ARG A 55 -8.30 4.42 6.47
N SER A 56 -8.60 4.00 7.69
CA SER A 56 -9.68 3.05 7.98
C SER A 56 -10.95 3.53 7.29
N GLY A 57 -11.45 2.76 6.31
CA GLY A 57 -12.64 3.11 5.53
C GLY A 57 -12.43 3.37 4.03
N GLN A 58 -11.21 3.28 3.49
CA GLN A 58 -10.97 3.39 2.03
C GLN A 58 -11.28 2.09 1.24
N GLY A 59 -11.94 1.13 1.87
CA GLY A 59 -12.57 -0.01 1.19
C GLY A 59 -14.01 0.32 0.81
N ARG A 60 -14.48 -0.19 -0.33
CA ARG A 60 -15.90 -0.15 -0.70
C ARG A 60 -16.71 -0.67 0.47
N LYS A 61 -17.47 0.21 1.14
CA LYS A 61 -18.46 -0.22 2.14
C LYS A 61 -19.36 -1.22 1.42
N ARG A 62 -19.42 -2.46 1.91
CA ARG A 62 -20.48 -3.37 1.49
C ARG A 62 -21.77 -2.70 1.95
N SER A 63 -22.57 -2.23 0.99
CA SER A 63 -23.99 -2.00 1.24
C SER A 63 -24.54 -3.38 1.59
N ALA A 64 -24.60 -3.70 2.88
CA ALA A 64 -25.52 -4.73 3.33
C ALA A 64 -26.90 -4.10 3.12
N THR A 65 -27.51 -4.36 1.98
CA THR A 65 -28.95 -4.22 1.86
C THR A 65 -29.49 -5.31 2.78
N GLU A 66 -29.94 -4.93 3.98
CA GLU A 66 -30.89 -5.75 4.73
C GLU A 66 -32.09 -5.90 3.79
N ILE A 67 -32.19 -7.06 3.14
CA ILE A 67 -33.42 -7.50 2.49
C ILE A 67 -34.28 -7.98 3.65
N ASP A 68 -35.18 -7.11 4.10
CA ASP A 68 -36.30 -7.44 4.96
C ASP A 68 -37.48 -7.75 4.02
N ASP A 69 -37.79 -9.05 3.86
CA ASP A 69 -39.12 -9.64 3.60
C ASP A 69 -39.05 -11.17 3.79
#